data_AF-A0A061AK20-F1
#
_entry.id   AF-A0A061AK20-F1
#
_cell.length_a   1.000
_cell.length_b   1.000
_cell.length_c   1.000
_cell.angle_alpha   90.00
_cell.angle_beta   90.00
_cell.angle_gamma   90.00
#
_symmetry.space_group_name_H-M   'P 1'
#
loop_
_entity.id
_entity.type
_entity.pdbx_description
1 polymer ?
#
loop_
_entity_poly.entity_id
_entity_poly.type
_entity_poly.pdbx_seq_one_letter_code
_entity_poly.pdbx_strand_id
1 'polypeptide(L)'
;MKKKLILAILLIFLNIVVACSPSEPLLRLDQPLNLKVVKNVVSFDPVEFADYYILNINSTNIELTETSYTIDESGTYRVQVKAVGENFTDSLFSTALTFEVKFLEYPKNIQVINRQITYDEVDGADSYNIDINGEIYNTKEKIVPTLEPGTYYVRIQSLSNQFVDSSYSPMIVLVVTEKDLIISNHIYGYSLKSSFDLPLISYKDSPTQFNVFKVEGTKETEMDYQYVYLKDQTLYLTESYLETFKKDDIISLKIMTNLGRHQITIKIGETSNPYIYNDIIVKTNLIDDLSFKVEVFDFKLFDVFNSNKDLPVMDEKTYTFERGVLTIHNDYIKNIFESNLELHEIKIMIRFVRDNRYHVIDVYIRR
;
A
#
# COMPACT_ATOMS: atom_id res chain seq x y z
N MET A 1 59.34 -91.25 39.25
CA MET A 1 58.08 -90.48 39.36
C MET A 1 58.23 -88.97 39.01
N LYS A 2 59.03 -88.57 38.01
CA LYS A 2 59.21 -87.13 37.67
C LYS A 2 58.81 -86.70 36.23
N LYS A 3 58.54 -87.64 35.32
CA LYS A 3 58.13 -87.31 33.93
C LYS A 3 56.61 -87.24 33.70
N LYS A 4 55.80 -87.89 34.55
CA LYS A 4 54.32 -87.86 34.44
C LYS A 4 53.67 -86.61 35.09
N LEU A 5 54.40 -85.90 35.95
CA LEU A 5 53.90 -84.69 36.63
C LEU A 5 54.03 -83.43 35.75
N ILE A 6 55.05 -83.37 34.89
CA ILE A 6 55.28 -82.22 33.97
C ILE A 6 54.24 -82.22 32.84
N LEU A 7 53.82 -83.39 32.35
CA LEU A 7 52.80 -83.49 31.30
C LEU A 7 51.40 -83.08 31.79
N ALA A 8 51.09 -83.30 33.08
CA ALA A 8 49.84 -82.87 33.69
C ALA A 8 49.79 -81.35 33.93
N ILE A 9 50.92 -80.72 34.26
CA ILE A 9 51.02 -79.26 34.43
C ILE A 9 50.98 -78.54 33.07
N LEU A 10 51.52 -79.14 32.00
CA LEU A 10 51.43 -78.61 30.64
C LEU A 10 50.00 -78.71 30.06
N LEU A 11 49.24 -79.77 30.41
CA LEU A 11 47.83 -79.92 30.00
C LEU A 11 46.88 -78.94 30.72
N ILE A 12 47.23 -78.51 31.94
CA ILE A 12 46.45 -77.53 32.70
C ILE A 12 46.70 -76.10 32.19
N PHE A 13 47.92 -75.78 31.70
CA PHE A 13 48.22 -74.50 31.06
C PHE A 13 47.64 -74.35 29.65
N LEU A 14 47.29 -75.45 28.97
CA LEU A 14 46.70 -75.42 27.63
C LEU A 14 45.19 -75.12 27.62
N ASN A 15 44.54 -75.09 28.79
CA ASN A 15 43.09 -74.84 28.93
C ASN A 15 42.74 -73.44 29.48
N ILE A 16 43.72 -72.53 29.60
CA ILE A 16 43.49 -71.12 30.00
C ILE A 16 43.69 -70.16 28.80
N VAL A 17 43.65 -70.67 27.56
CA VAL A 17 43.35 -69.80 26.42
C VAL A 17 41.84 -69.64 26.38
N VAL A 18 41.33 -68.84 27.32
CA VAL A 18 39.96 -68.33 27.26
C VAL A 18 39.82 -67.66 25.91
N ALA A 19 38.96 -68.25 25.08
CA ALA A 19 38.52 -67.70 23.82
C ALA A 19 38.01 -66.28 24.08
N CYS A 20 38.84 -65.28 23.77
CA CYS A 20 38.34 -63.98 23.38
C CYS A 20 37.76 -64.19 21.98
N SER A 21 36.53 -64.72 21.92
CA SER A 21 35.74 -64.69 20.69
C SER A 21 35.65 -63.21 20.30
N PRO A 22 36.09 -62.79 19.10
CA PRO A 22 35.86 -61.43 18.67
C PRO A 22 34.33 -61.23 18.68
N SER A 23 33.85 -60.32 19.53
CA SER A 23 32.48 -59.85 19.45
C SER A 23 32.22 -59.44 18.01
N GLU A 24 31.15 -59.92 17.39
CA GLU A 24 30.79 -59.52 16.04
C GLU A 24 30.76 -57.98 15.97
N PRO A 25 31.34 -57.37 14.93
CA PRO A 25 31.34 -55.92 14.80
C PRO A 25 29.89 -55.44 14.75
N LEU A 26 29.54 -54.47 15.59
CA LEU A 26 28.20 -53.89 15.61
C LEU A 26 27.85 -53.34 14.22
N LEU A 27 26.62 -53.60 13.76
CA LEU A 27 26.09 -53.02 12.52
C LEU A 27 26.15 -51.49 12.62
N ARG A 28 26.55 -50.82 11.54
CA ARG A 28 26.55 -49.35 11.48
C ARG A 28 25.18 -48.83 11.10
N LEU A 29 24.70 -47.81 11.81
CA LEU A 29 23.47 -47.11 11.47
C LEU A 29 23.58 -46.39 10.13
N ASP A 30 22.45 -46.28 9.43
CA ASP A 30 22.35 -45.49 8.21
C ASP A 30 22.57 -44.00 8.50
N GLN A 31 23.11 -43.29 7.52
CA GLN A 31 23.30 -41.85 7.61
C GLN A 31 21.93 -41.14 7.53
N PRO A 32 21.65 -40.13 8.38
CA PRO A 32 20.45 -39.32 8.23
C PRO A 32 20.37 -38.69 6.83
N LEU A 33 19.18 -38.76 6.23
CA LEU A 33 18.89 -38.24 4.89
C LEU A 33 17.99 -37.00 4.95
N ASN A 34 17.84 -36.31 3.81
CA ASN A 34 16.95 -35.17 3.64
C ASN A 34 17.15 -34.04 4.66
N LEU A 35 18.40 -33.81 5.09
CA LEU A 35 18.78 -32.66 5.88
C LEU A 35 18.43 -31.37 5.12
N LYS A 36 17.50 -30.59 5.68
CA LYS A 36 16.99 -29.36 5.09
C LYS A 36 16.76 -28.31 6.17
N VAL A 37 16.71 -27.06 5.72
CA VAL A 37 16.40 -25.92 6.58
C VAL A 37 15.24 -25.15 6.00
N VAL A 38 14.27 -24.83 6.86
CA VAL A 38 13.18 -23.92 6.57
C VAL A 38 13.24 -22.80 7.60
N LYS A 39 13.58 -21.58 7.16
CA LYS A 39 13.84 -20.42 8.03
C LYS A 39 14.93 -20.74 9.06
N ASN A 40 14.56 -21.01 10.30
CA ASN A 40 15.47 -21.35 11.39
C ASN A 40 15.35 -22.79 11.90
N VAL A 41 14.56 -23.64 11.24
CA VAL A 41 14.34 -25.02 11.66
C VAL A 41 15.14 -25.96 10.76
N VAL A 42 16.11 -26.65 11.37
CA VAL A 42 16.83 -27.77 10.76
C VAL A 42 15.99 -29.02 10.94
N SER A 43 15.81 -29.81 9.87
CA SER A 43 15.09 -31.10 9.94
C SER A 43 15.73 -32.15 9.05
N PHE A 44 15.57 -33.42 9.40
CA PHE A 44 16.09 -34.58 8.66
C PHE A 44 15.19 -35.80 8.88
N ASP A 45 15.41 -36.86 8.10
CA ASP A 45 14.64 -38.10 8.22
C ASP A 45 15.12 -38.96 9.41
N PRO A 46 14.20 -39.64 10.13
CA PRO A 46 14.58 -40.57 11.19
C PRO A 46 15.39 -41.74 10.63
N VAL A 47 16.36 -42.21 11.42
CA VAL A 47 17.17 -43.39 11.13
C VAL A 47 16.66 -44.56 11.96
N GLU A 48 16.43 -45.71 11.33
CA GLU A 48 15.99 -46.92 12.02
C GLU A 48 17.04 -47.37 13.05
N PHE A 49 16.57 -47.79 14.23
CA PHE A 49 17.41 -48.19 15.37
C PHE A 49 18.31 -47.11 15.99
N ALA A 50 18.15 -45.84 15.59
CA ALA A 50 18.78 -44.73 16.30
C ALA A 50 18.07 -44.48 17.63
N ASP A 51 18.86 -44.37 18.71
CA ASP A 51 18.36 -43.97 20.03
C ASP A 51 18.30 -42.44 20.17
N TYR A 52 19.27 -41.75 19.56
CA TYR A 52 19.33 -40.29 19.49
C TYR A 52 20.22 -39.83 18.32
N TYR A 53 20.37 -38.51 18.17
CA TYR A 53 21.16 -37.88 17.12
C TYR A 53 22.16 -36.89 17.71
N ILE A 54 23.29 -36.72 17.02
CA ILE A 54 24.23 -35.63 17.28
C ILE A 54 24.16 -34.65 16.12
N LEU A 55 23.61 -33.46 16.38
CA LEU A 55 23.64 -32.32 15.48
C LEU A 55 24.91 -31.51 15.75
N ASN A 56 25.81 -31.44 14.77
CA ASN A 56 26.96 -30.55 14.81
C ASN A 56 26.60 -29.21 14.17
N ILE A 57 26.66 -28.12 14.94
CA ILE A 57 26.45 -26.75 14.49
C ILE A 57 27.74 -25.97 14.70
N ASN A 58 28.38 -25.50 13.63
CA ASN A 58 29.62 -24.70 13.71
C ASN A 58 30.70 -25.34 14.61
N SER A 59 30.84 -26.67 14.55
CA SER A 59 31.77 -27.49 15.36
C SER A 59 31.31 -27.80 16.79
N THR A 60 30.15 -27.32 17.24
CA THR A 60 29.54 -27.68 18.52
C THR A 60 28.55 -28.83 18.35
N ASN A 61 28.65 -29.87 19.18
CA ASN A 61 27.73 -31.00 19.14
C ASN A 61 26.57 -30.81 20.13
N ILE A 62 25.35 -31.04 19.64
CA ILE A 62 24.10 -31.01 20.39
C ILE A 62 23.45 -32.38 20.27
N GLU A 63 23.01 -32.95 21.39
CA GLU A 63 22.26 -34.21 21.43
C GLU A 63 20.77 -33.96 21.24
N LEU A 64 20.14 -34.71 20.34
CA LEU A 64 18.72 -34.58 20.01
C LEU A 64 18.03 -35.94 20.06
N THR A 65 16.87 -36.02 20.69
CA THR A 65 15.97 -37.18 20.60
C THR A 65 14.92 -37.03 19.49
N GLU A 66 14.76 -35.81 18.97
CA GLU A 66 13.86 -35.49 17.87
C GLU A 66 14.63 -35.26 16.56
N THR A 67 13.90 -35.27 15.44
CA THR A 67 14.48 -35.09 14.09
C THR A 67 14.42 -33.63 13.60
N SER A 68 14.27 -32.69 14.53
CA SER A 68 14.28 -31.25 14.24
C SER A 68 14.94 -30.45 15.34
N TYR A 69 15.53 -29.32 14.97
CA TYR A 69 16.14 -28.36 15.89
C TYR A 69 15.91 -26.93 15.42
N THR A 70 15.50 -26.06 16.35
CA THR A 70 15.26 -24.65 16.08
C THR A 70 16.46 -23.82 16.51
N ILE A 71 16.94 -22.96 15.62
CA ILE A 71 18.01 -22.00 15.91
C ILE A 71 17.36 -20.66 16.32
N ASP A 72 17.71 -20.16 17.50
CA ASP A 72 17.08 -18.95 18.06
C ASP A 72 17.90 -17.66 17.83
N GLU A 73 19.08 -17.79 17.22
CA GLU A 73 20.00 -16.68 16.98
C GLU A 73 20.26 -16.46 15.49
N SER A 74 20.45 -15.20 15.09
CA SER A 74 20.85 -14.86 13.73
C SER A 74 22.31 -15.25 13.50
N GLY A 75 22.63 -15.75 12.30
CA GLY A 75 24.00 -16.07 11.94
C GLY A 75 24.12 -16.99 10.74
N THR A 76 25.35 -17.23 10.31
CA THR A 76 25.67 -18.26 9.33
C THR A 76 26.00 -19.56 10.05
N TYR A 77 25.32 -20.63 9.66
CA TYR A 77 25.45 -21.94 10.28
C TYR A 77 25.89 -22.95 9.24
N ARG A 78 26.85 -23.79 9.63
CA ARG A 78 27.19 -25.04 8.96
C ARG A 78 26.73 -26.19 9.84
N VAL A 79 25.78 -26.98 9.37
CA VAL A 79 25.20 -28.09 10.13
C VAL A 79 25.40 -29.44 9.44
N GLN A 80 25.58 -30.47 10.24
CA GLN A 80 25.60 -31.88 9.82
C GLN A 80 25.13 -32.74 10.99
N VAL A 81 24.47 -33.86 10.71
CA VAL A 81 23.86 -34.71 11.73
C VAL A 81 24.31 -36.16 11.58
N LYS A 82 24.49 -36.88 12.69
CA LYS A 82 24.68 -38.33 12.70
C LYS A 82 23.69 -39.00 13.67
N ALA A 83 23.35 -40.25 13.39
CA ALA A 83 22.56 -41.10 14.26
C ALA A 83 23.47 -41.88 15.22
N VAL A 84 23.00 -42.07 16.45
CA VAL A 84 23.69 -42.79 17.53
C VAL A 84 22.76 -43.85 18.10
N GLY A 85 23.29 -45.04 18.37
CA GLY A 85 22.55 -46.14 18.98
C GLY A 85 23.42 -46.94 19.94
N GLU A 86 22.86 -47.37 21.07
CA GLU A 86 23.55 -48.05 22.17
C GLU A 86 24.15 -49.40 21.75
N ASN A 87 23.46 -50.12 20.86
CA ASN A 87 23.85 -51.45 20.37
C ASN A 87 24.32 -51.45 18.91
N PHE A 88 24.64 -50.27 18.36
CA PHE A 88 25.04 -50.09 16.97
C PHE A 88 26.33 -49.27 16.89
N THR A 89 27.02 -49.36 15.75
CA THR A 89 28.05 -48.36 15.43
C THR A 89 27.35 -47.09 14.92
N ASP A 90 27.66 -45.92 15.47
CA ASP A 90 27.16 -44.61 14.98
C ASP A 90 27.23 -44.47 13.46
N SER A 91 26.27 -43.76 12.88
CA SER A 91 26.32 -43.43 11.47
C SER A 91 27.51 -42.50 11.15
N LEU A 92 27.82 -42.35 9.86
CA LEU A 92 28.59 -41.18 9.40
C LEU A 92 27.73 -39.91 9.54
N PHE A 93 28.39 -38.74 9.56
CA PHE A 93 27.68 -37.47 9.46
C PHE A 93 27.01 -37.34 8.08
N SER A 94 25.86 -36.66 8.07
CA SER A 94 25.20 -36.20 6.86
C SER A 94 26.13 -35.31 6.01
N THR A 95 25.77 -35.11 4.74
CA THR A 95 26.34 -33.99 3.98
C THR A 95 26.09 -32.70 4.75
N ALA A 96 27.11 -31.85 4.85
CA ALA A 96 26.98 -30.59 5.55
C ALA A 96 26.16 -29.59 4.74
N LEU A 97 25.31 -28.83 5.43
CA LEU A 97 24.49 -27.77 4.87
C LEU A 97 24.91 -26.43 5.48
N THR A 98 25.17 -25.43 4.64
CA THR A 98 25.47 -24.05 5.07
C THR A 98 24.31 -23.14 4.72
N PHE A 99 23.86 -22.34 5.67
CA PHE A 99 22.73 -21.42 5.50
C PHE A 99 22.83 -20.23 6.46
N GLU A 100 22.00 -19.21 6.22
CA GLU A 100 21.86 -18.05 7.08
C GLU A 100 20.50 -18.09 7.80
N VAL A 101 20.52 -17.83 9.10
CA VAL A 101 19.33 -17.52 9.89
C VAL A 101 19.30 -16.02 10.12
N LYS A 102 18.17 -15.40 9.78
CA LYS A 102 17.87 -13.99 10.05
C LYS A 102 16.46 -13.89 10.59
N PHE A 103 16.28 -13.04 11.61
CA PHE A 103 14.98 -12.69 12.16
C PHE A 103 14.58 -11.30 11.66
N LEU A 104 13.37 -11.17 11.13
CA LEU A 104 12.87 -9.88 10.69
C LEU A 104 12.46 -9.00 11.87
N GLU A 105 12.69 -7.71 11.72
CA GLU A 105 12.10 -6.68 12.57
C GLU A 105 10.64 -6.43 12.15
N TYR A 106 9.81 -5.93 13.07
CA TYR A 106 8.49 -5.42 12.70
C TYR A 106 8.59 -4.00 12.13
N PRO A 107 7.60 -3.54 11.34
CA PRO A 107 7.62 -2.20 10.76
C PRO A 107 7.59 -1.08 11.80
N LYS A 108 8.33 0.00 11.53
CA LYS A 108 8.42 1.19 12.39
C LYS A 108 7.65 2.36 11.78
N ASN A 109 7.54 3.47 12.53
CA ASN A 109 6.89 4.71 12.09
C ASN A 109 5.46 4.51 11.55
N ILE A 110 4.69 3.63 12.21
CA ILE A 110 3.30 3.33 11.86
C ILE A 110 2.43 4.53 12.18
N GLN A 111 1.79 5.09 11.17
CA GLN A 111 0.95 6.29 11.25
C GLN A 111 -0.16 6.26 10.19
N VAL A 112 -1.10 7.20 10.25
CA VAL A 112 -2.07 7.42 9.16
C VAL A 112 -1.72 8.69 8.40
N ILE A 113 -1.60 8.57 7.08
CA ILE A 113 -1.50 9.69 6.16
C ILE A 113 -2.56 9.49 5.09
N ASN A 114 -3.36 10.53 4.80
CA ASN A 114 -4.39 10.47 3.75
C ASN A 114 -5.29 9.23 3.91
N ARG A 115 -5.72 9.00 5.16
CA ARG A 115 -6.59 7.89 5.58
C ARG A 115 -6.04 6.49 5.26
N GLN A 116 -4.74 6.36 5.04
CA GLN A 116 -4.05 5.09 4.82
C GLN A 116 -2.98 4.89 5.87
N ILE A 117 -2.83 3.65 6.33
CA ILE A 117 -1.76 3.29 7.26
C ILE A 117 -0.45 3.27 6.46
N THR A 118 0.54 4.01 6.94
CA THR A 118 1.89 4.05 6.38
C THR A 118 2.90 3.61 7.44
N TYR A 119 3.96 2.94 7.01
CA TYR A 119 5.02 2.43 7.88
C TYR A 119 6.32 2.26 7.08
N ASP A 120 7.43 2.10 7.78
CA ASP A 120 8.74 1.82 7.19
C ASP A 120 8.82 0.36 6.71
N GLU A 121 9.30 0.17 5.49
CA GLU A 121 9.55 -1.16 4.93
C GLU A 121 10.69 -1.86 5.69
N VAL A 122 10.55 -3.18 5.86
CA VAL A 122 11.53 -4.01 6.57
C VAL A 122 12.38 -4.79 5.56
N ASP A 123 13.70 -4.65 5.67
CA ASP A 123 14.65 -5.35 4.82
C ASP A 123 14.54 -6.88 4.93
N GLY A 124 14.26 -7.53 3.80
CA GLY A 124 14.02 -8.97 3.71
C GLY A 124 12.57 -9.40 3.95
N ALA A 125 11.63 -8.48 4.15
CA ALA A 125 10.21 -8.82 4.18
C ALA A 125 9.64 -8.99 2.76
N ASP A 126 8.87 -10.06 2.55
CA ASP A 126 8.15 -10.35 1.31
C ASP A 126 6.69 -9.85 1.35
N SER A 127 6.13 -9.68 2.56
CA SER A 127 4.75 -9.20 2.79
C SER A 127 4.55 -8.78 4.25
N TYR A 128 3.36 -8.26 4.56
CA TYR A 128 2.98 -7.82 5.89
C TYR A 128 1.61 -8.36 6.29
N ASN A 129 1.44 -8.67 7.58
CA ASN A 129 0.15 -8.83 8.22
C ASN A 129 -0.17 -7.57 9.02
N ILE A 130 -1.27 -6.90 8.68
CA ILE A 130 -1.73 -5.67 9.33
C ILE A 130 -3.01 -6.01 10.08
N ASP A 131 -2.94 -6.02 11.40
CA ASP A 131 -4.10 -6.22 12.28
C ASP A 131 -4.72 -4.85 12.57
N ILE A 132 -5.98 -4.67 12.18
CA ILE A 132 -6.77 -3.46 12.39
C ILE A 132 -8.03 -3.86 13.15
N ASN A 133 -8.15 -3.44 14.41
CA ASN A 133 -9.30 -3.76 15.27
C ASN A 133 -9.58 -5.28 15.39
N GLY A 134 -8.57 -6.13 15.26
CA GLY A 134 -8.68 -7.59 15.33
C GLY A 134 -8.86 -8.28 13.97
N GLU A 135 -9.01 -7.53 12.88
CA GLU A 135 -9.07 -8.08 11.52
C GLU A 135 -7.69 -8.01 10.85
N ILE A 136 -7.24 -9.14 10.28
CA ILE A 136 -5.90 -9.26 9.69
C ILE A 136 -5.98 -9.10 8.17
N TYR A 137 -5.24 -8.11 7.67
CA TYR A 137 -5.05 -7.84 6.25
C TYR A 137 -3.65 -8.29 5.84
N ASN A 138 -3.55 -9.20 4.88
CA ASN A 138 -2.27 -9.60 4.28
C ASN A 138 -2.00 -8.79 3.02
N THR A 139 -0.81 -8.20 2.90
CA THR A 139 -0.46 -7.44 1.71
C THR A 139 1.03 -7.51 1.37
N LYS A 140 1.33 -7.52 0.06
CA LYS A 140 2.68 -7.33 -0.50
C LYS A 140 2.97 -5.86 -0.83
N GLU A 141 1.92 -5.08 -1.04
CA GLU A 141 1.98 -3.66 -1.42
C GLU A 141 1.34 -2.80 -0.32
N LYS A 142 1.44 -1.47 -0.41
CA LYS A 142 0.80 -0.54 0.56
C LYS A 142 -0.73 -0.48 0.47
N ILE A 143 -1.39 -1.53 0.00
CA ILE A 143 -2.85 -1.56 -0.17
C ILE A 143 -3.49 -2.08 1.11
N VAL A 144 -3.70 -1.15 2.04
CA VAL A 144 -4.64 -1.29 3.15
C VAL A 144 -5.97 -0.63 2.79
N PRO A 145 -7.09 -1.06 3.39
CA PRO A 145 -8.34 -0.33 3.27
C PRO A 145 -8.15 1.14 3.64
N THR A 146 -8.77 2.05 2.88
CA THR A 146 -8.87 3.43 3.35
C THR A 146 -9.71 3.45 4.61
N LEU A 147 -9.16 4.03 5.66
CA LEU A 147 -9.81 4.15 6.96
C LEU A 147 -10.89 5.24 6.91
N GLU A 148 -12.06 4.95 7.44
CA GLU A 148 -13.09 5.94 7.71
C GLU A 148 -12.73 6.76 8.96
N PRO A 149 -13.38 7.92 9.20
CA PRO A 149 -13.23 8.62 10.46
C PRO A 149 -13.53 7.69 11.64
N GLY A 150 -12.60 7.58 12.58
CA GLY A 150 -12.67 6.64 13.68
C GLY A 150 -11.34 6.44 14.40
N THR A 151 -11.39 5.64 15.47
CA THR A 151 -10.22 5.21 16.23
C THR A 151 -9.90 3.75 15.88
N TYR A 152 -8.64 3.48 15.58
CA TYR A 152 -8.16 2.19 15.13
C TYR A 152 -7.03 1.68 16.01
N TYR A 153 -7.11 0.42 16.39
CA TYR A 153 -6.07 -0.31 17.10
C TYR A 153 -5.29 -1.12 16.07
N VAL A 154 -4.03 -0.77 15.86
CA VAL A 154 -3.20 -1.27 14.76
C VAL A 154 -1.93 -1.89 15.28
N ARG A 155 -1.56 -3.05 14.72
CA ARG A 155 -0.21 -3.63 14.85
C ARG A 155 0.17 -4.35 13.56
N ILE A 156 1.46 -4.37 13.25
CA ILE A 156 1.96 -4.91 11.98
C ILE A 156 3.05 -5.93 12.22
N GLN A 157 3.04 -7.01 11.44
CA GLN A 157 4.05 -8.05 11.39
C GLN A 157 4.65 -8.13 9.98
N SER A 158 5.97 -8.28 9.90
CA SER A 158 6.71 -8.56 8.67
C SER A 158 6.78 -10.07 8.42
N LEU A 159 6.58 -10.48 7.18
CA LEU A 159 6.62 -11.88 6.75
C LEU A 159 7.69 -12.10 5.69
N SER A 160 8.35 -13.25 5.72
CA SER A 160 9.26 -13.69 4.66
C SER A 160 9.10 -15.17 4.32
N ASN A 161 9.37 -15.50 3.07
CA ASN A 161 9.52 -16.87 2.59
C ASN A 161 10.87 -17.48 2.98
N GLN A 162 11.89 -16.64 3.22
CA GLN A 162 13.27 -17.07 3.52
C GLN A 162 13.64 -16.92 4.99
N PHE A 163 13.23 -15.82 5.61
CA PHE A 163 13.64 -15.45 6.97
C PHE A 163 12.56 -15.75 8.00
N VAL A 164 12.94 -15.74 9.29
CA VAL A 164 11.98 -15.87 10.38
C VAL A 164 11.14 -14.59 10.44
N ASP A 165 9.81 -14.75 10.47
CA ASP A 165 8.87 -13.65 10.52
C ASP A 165 9.07 -12.83 11.80
N SER A 166 8.71 -11.54 11.75
CA SER A 166 8.79 -10.72 12.95
C SER A 166 7.70 -11.10 13.94
N SER A 167 7.84 -10.70 15.20
CA SER A 167 6.66 -10.53 16.07
C SER A 167 5.78 -9.39 15.54
N TYR A 168 4.53 -9.28 15.99
CA TYR A 168 3.77 -8.05 15.78
C TYR A 168 4.44 -6.87 16.50
N SER A 169 4.35 -5.68 15.90
CA SER A 169 4.65 -4.43 16.59
C SER A 169 3.80 -4.28 17.87
N PRO A 170 4.20 -3.41 18.81
CA PRO A 170 3.29 -2.94 19.85
C PRO A 170 1.99 -2.41 19.23
N MET A 171 0.89 -2.50 20.00
CA MET A 171 -0.40 -1.95 19.60
C MET A 171 -0.33 -0.43 19.56
N ILE A 172 -0.69 0.17 18.44
CA ILE A 172 -0.73 1.61 18.21
C ILE A 172 -2.18 2.04 18.04
N VAL A 173 -2.53 3.20 18.59
CA VAL A 173 -3.85 3.80 18.43
C VAL A 173 -3.74 4.91 17.39
N LEU A 174 -4.44 4.74 16.27
CA LEU A 174 -4.51 5.71 15.18
C LEU A 174 -5.90 6.36 15.19
N VAL A 175 -5.95 7.67 14.98
CA VAL A 175 -7.20 8.44 14.94
C VAL A 175 -7.32 9.10 13.57
N VAL A 176 -8.42 8.81 12.88
CA VAL A 176 -8.80 9.45 11.62
C VAL A 176 -9.99 10.34 11.91
N THR A 177 -9.93 11.60 11.52
CA THR A 177 -10.97 12.58 11.77
C THR A 177 -11.68 12.97 10.48
N GLU A 178 -12.87 13.57 10.60
CA GLU A 178 -13.57 14.11 9.44
C GLU A 178 -12.79 15.25 8.75
N LYS A 179 -11.87 15.91 9.45
CA LYS A 179 -11.01 16.95 8.87
C LYS A 179 -10.00 16.37 7.87
N ASP A 180 -9.71 15.09 7.98
CA ASP A 180 -8.83 14.36 7.07
C ASP A 180 -9.57 13.93 5.79
N LEU A 181 -10.86 14.26 5.67
CA LEU A 181 -11.71 13.95 4.53
C LEU A 181 -12.11 15.23 3.79
N ILE A 182 -11.67 15.34 2.54
CA ILE A 182 -12.17 16.40 1.66
C ILE A 182 -13.58 16.01 1.20
N ILE A 183 -14.62 16.64 1.77
CA ILE A 183 -15.99 16.52 1.28
C ILE A 183 -16.34 17.74 0.45
N SER A 184 -16.77 17.53 -0.79
CA SER A 184 -17.22 18.64 -1.64
C SER A 184 -18.35 18.25 -2.58
N ASN A 185 -19.10 19.26 -3.01
CA ASN A 185 -20.20 19.14 -3.95
C ASN A 185 -19.96 20.12 -5.09
N HIS A 186 -20.10 19.62 -6.32
CA HIS A 186 -19.74 20.35 -7.53
C HIS A 186 -20.88 20.34 -8.54
N ILE A 187 -21.03 21.43 -9.29
CA ILE A 187 -22.00 21.53 -10.37
C ILE A 187 -21.30 22.01 -11.63
N TYR A 188 -21.17 21.12 -12.60
CA TYR A 188 -20.47 21.36 -13.85
C TYR A 188 -21.43 21.45 -15.03
N GLY A 189 -21.00 22.15 -16.07
CA GLY A 189 -21.60 22.09 -17.39
C GLY A 189 -20.72 21.29 -18.33
N TYR A 190 -21.33 20.63 -19.30
CA TYR A 190 -20.61 20.07 -20.45
C TYR A 190 -21.46 20.25 -21.71
N SER A 191 -20.85 20.76 -22.77
CA SER A 191 -21.50 20.86 -24.08
C SER A 191 -21.11 19.67 -24.94
N LEU A 192 -22.08 19.03 -25.59
CA LEU A 192 -21.84 17.99 -26.60
C LEU A 192 -21.13 18.52 -27.86
N LYS A 193 -20.81 19.82 -27.91
CA LYS A 193 -19.97 20.43 -28.95
C LYS A 193 -18.51 20.59 -28.52
N SER A 194 -18.20 20.34 -27.25
CA SER A 194 -16.83 20.34 -26.74
C SER A 194 -16.12 19.06 -27.14
N SER A 195 -14.79 19.15 -27.28
CA SER A 195 -13.94 18.02 -27.72
C SER A 195 -12.83 17.72 -26.71
N PHE A 196 -13.19 17.68 -25.42
CA PHE A 196 -12.24 17.47 -24.33
C PHE A 196 -12.80 16.56 -23.25
N ASP A 197 -11.90 15.85 -22.59
CA ASP A 197 -12.19 15.06 -21.39
C ASP A 197 -12.43 16.00 -20.20
N LEU A 198 -13.58 15.86 -19.53
CA LEU A 198 -13.99 16.76 -18.46
C LEU A 198 -13.17 16.50 -17.18
N PRO A 199 -12.35 17.45 -16.70
CA PRO A 199 -11.70 17.31 -15.40
C PRO A 199 -12.74 17.37 -14.28
N LEU A 200 -12.79 16.33 -13.47
CA LEU A 200 -13.72 16.17 -12.37
C LEU A 200 -13.21 16.82 -11.09
N ILE A 201 -12.05 16.38 -10.58
CA ILE A 201 -11.43 16.87 -9.34
C ILE A 201 -9.93 16.89 -9.52
N SER A 202 -9.27 17.96 -9.06
CA SER A 202 -7.82 18.07 -8.97
C SER A 202 -7.40 18.02 -7.51
N TYR A 203 -6.40 17.19 -7.21
CA TYR A 203 -5.85 17.04 -5.87
C TYR A 203 -4.47 17.68 -5.77
N LYS A 204 -4.10 18.10 -4.55
CA LYS A 204 -2.74 18.56 -4.23
C LYS A 204 -1.74 17.40 -4.13
N ASP A 205 -2.23 16.23 -3.72
CA ASP A 205 -1.49 14.98 -3.64
C ASP A 205 -2.16 13.95 -4.57
N SER A 206 -1.39 13.02 -5.13
CA SER A 206 -1.98 11.97 -5.99
C SER A 206 -2.83 11.01 -5.16
N PRO A 207 -4.12 10.79 -5.50
CA PRO A 207 -4.88 9.74 -4.86
C PRO A 207 -4.26 8.38 -5.21
N THR A 208 -4.09 7.52 -4.21
CA THR A 208 -3.53 6.17 -4.38
C THR A 208 -4.60 5.18 -4.83
N GLN A 209 -5.87 5.49 -4.59
CA GLN A 209 -7.02 4.77 -5.09
C GLN A 209 -8.22 5.69 -5.33
N PHE A 210 -9.03 5.35 -6.32
CA PHE A 210 -10.28 6.03 -6.59
C PHE A 210 -11.34 5.06 -7.15
N ASN A 211 -12.59 5.32 -6.80
CA ASN A 211 -13.77 4.70 -7.41
C ASN A 211 -14.74 5.81 -7.78
N VAL A 212 -15.36 5.68 -8.96
CA VAL A 212 -16.38 6.63 -9.45
C VAL A 212 -17.67 5.86 -9.63
N PHE A 213 -18.75 6.37 -9.06
CA PHE A 213 -20.08 5.78 -9.14
C PHE A 213 -21.02 6.73 -9.86
N LYS A 214 -21.75 6.22 -10.85
CA LYS A 214 -22.94 6.88 -11.37
C LYS A 214 -24.08 6.68 -10.37
N VAL A 215 -24.77 7.77 -10.03
CA VAL A 215 -25.85 7.80 -9.04
C VAL A 215 -27.19 8.00 -9.73
N GLU A 216 -28.11 7.06 -9.54
CA GLU A 216 -29.47 7.11 -10.08
C GLU A 216 -30.48 6.86 -8.95
N GLY A 217 -31.01 7.94 -8.37
CA GLY A 217 -31.82 7.86 -7.16
C GLY A 217 -30.99 7.34 -5.98
N THR A 218 -31.34 6.17 -5.44
CA THR A 218 -30.58 5.50 -4.37
C THR A 218 -29.58 4.47 -4.88
N LYS A 219 -29.54 4.22 -6.19
CA LYS A 219 -28.66 3.22 -6.79
C LYS A 219 -27.32 3.85 -7.16
N GLU A 220 -26.23 3.23 -6.71
CA GLU A 220 -24.86 3.57 -7.10
C GLU A 220 -24.34 2.45 -8.01
N THR A 221 -23.84 2.80 -9.20
CA THR A 221 -23.22 1.86 -10.15
C THR A 221 -21.80 2.30 -10.41
N GLU A 222 -20.82 1.45 -10.07
CA GLU A 222 -19.41 1.73 -10.33
C GLU A 222 -19.15 1.86 -11.82
N MET A 223 -18.36 2.87 -12.19
CA MET A 223 -17.99 3.17 -13.56
C MET A 223 -16.76 2.36 -13.97
N ASP A 224 -16.74 1.93 -15.23
CA ASP A 224 -15.58 1.28 -15.83
C ASP A 224 -14.40 2.27 -15.98
N TYR A 225 -13.19 1.79 -15.71
CA TYR A 225 -11.94 2.54 -15.87
C TYR A 225 -11.69 3.05 -17.29
N GLN A 226 -12.36 2.51 -18.32
CA GLN A 226 -12.29 3.08 -19.67
C GLN A 226 -12.94 4.47 -19.77
N TYR A 227 -13.87 4.81 -18.87
CA TYR A 227 -14.60 6.08 -18.90
C TYR A 227 -14.00 7.14 -17.97
N VAL A 228 -13.20 6.73 -16.99
CA VAL A 228 -12.61 7.61 -15.97
C VAL A 228 -11.15 7.27 -15.74
N TYR A 229 -10.29 8.29 -15.72
CA TYR A 229 -8.85 8.09 -15.53
C TYR A 229 -8.22 9.21 -14.71
N LEU A 230 -7.12 8.90 -14.02
CA LEU A 230 -6.31 9.85 -13.27
C LEU A 230 -5.10 10.26 -14.11
N LYS A 231 -4.91 11.56 -14.33
CA LYS A 231 -3.74 12.12 -14.99
C LYS A 231 -3.35 13.43 -14.31
N ASP A 232 -2.06 13.59 -13.99
CA ASP A 232 -1.53 14.81 -13.38
C ASP A 232 -2.37 15.25 -12.15
N GLN A 233 -2.66 14.29 -11.26
CA GLN A 233 -3.45 14.49 -10.02
C GLN A 233 -4.89 14.96 -10.24
N THR A 234 -5.37 14.90 -11.49
CA THR A 234 -6.74 15.25 -11.85
C THR A 234 -7.46 14.02 -12.36
N LEU A 235 -8.64 13.76 -11.79
CA LEU A 235 -9.54 12.73 -12.29
C LEU A 235 -10.32 13.30 -13.46
N TYR A 236 -10.40 12.58 -14.56
CA TYR A 236 -11.10 12.98 -15.78
C TYR A 236 -12.24 12.02 -16.09
N LEU A 237 -13.30 12.57 -16.68
CA LEU A 237 -14.35 11.82 -17.35
C LEU A 237 -14.16 11.97 -18.85
N THR A 238 -14.11 10.84 -19.57
CA THR A 238 -13.82 10.86 -21.00
C THR A 238 -14.91 11.55 -21.83
N GLU A 239 -14.49 12.26 -22.87
CA GLU A 239 -15.37 12.82 -23.92
C GLU A 239 -16.27 11.74 -24.51
N SER A 240 -15.69 10.59 -24.88
CA SER A 240 -16.45 9.47 -25.48
C SER A 240 -17.61 8.97 -24.61
N TYR A 241 -17.47 9.02 -23.28
CA TYR A 241 -18.56 8.70 -22.37
C TYR A 241 -19.61 9.82 -22.34
N LEU A 242 -19.17 11.08 -22.32
CA LEU A 242 -20.04 12.27 -22.33
C LEU A 242 -20.88 12.36 -23.61
N GLU A 243 -20.36 11.93 -24.76
CA GLU A 243 -21.08 11.88 -26.03
C GLU A 243 -22.26 10.89 -26.05
N THR A 244 -22.31 9.95 -25.10
CA THR A 244 -23.43 9.00 -25.01
C THR A 244 -24.72 9.62 -24.46
N PHE A 245 -24.62 10.81 -23.87
CA PHE A 245 -25.74 11.53 -23.28
C PHE A 245 -26.40 12.49 -24.27
N LYS A 246 -27.60 12.94 -23.92
CA LYS A 246 -28.39 13.88 -24.71
C LYS A 246 -28.43 15.24 -24.03
N LYS A 247 -28.75 16.26 -24.82
CA LYS A 247 -29.05 17.59 -24.30
C LYS A 247 -30.07 17.51 -23.15
N ASP A 248 -29.82 18.30 -22.10
CA ASP A 248 -30.61 18.42 -20.88
C ASP A 248 -30.53 17.21 -19.94
N ASP A 249 -29.73 16.19 -20.26
CA ASP A 249 -29.39 15.13 -19.32
C ASP A 249 -28.62 15.69 -18.11
N ILE A 250 -28.85 15.08 -16.95
CA ILE A 250 -28.14 15.38 -15.70
C ILE A 250 -27.44 14.10 -15.25
N ILE A 251 -26.12 14.19 -15.09
CA ILE A 251 -25.29 13.09 -14.59
C ILE A 251 -24.93 13.40 -13.15
N SER A 252 -25.26 12.50 -12.23
CA SER A 252 -24.79 12.57 -10.85
C SER A 252 -23.71 11.52 -10.63
N LEU A 253 -22.54 11.98 -10.18
CA LEU A 253 -21.38 11.15 -9.88
C LEU A 253 -21.04 11.27 -8.40
N LYS A 254 -20.61 10.15 -7.82
CA LYS A 254 -19.97 10.09 -6.51
C LYS A 254 -18.55 9.56 -6.71
N ILE A 255 -17.57 10.35 -6.31
CA ILE A 255 -16.16 9.98 -6.36
C ILE A 255 -15.71 9.69 -4.94
N MET A 256 -15.08 8.53 -4.75
CA MET A 256 -14.46 8.14 -3.48
C MET A 256 -12.97 7.94 -3.70
N THR A 257 -12.14 8.61 -2.90
CA THR A 257 -10.69 8.42 -2.89
C THR A 257 -10.19 8.28 -1.44
N ASN A 258 -8.92 7.97 -1.28
CA ASN A 258 -8.25 8.04 0.02
C ASN A 258 -8.14 9.50 0.55
N LEU A 259 -8.29 10.51 -0.31
CA LEU A 259 -8.22 11.93 0.04
C LEU A 259 -9.58 12.54 0.36
N GLY A 260 -10.67 12.00 -0.19
CA GLY A 260 -11.96 12.68 -0.12
C GLY A 260 -13.14 11.94 -0.72
N ARG A 261 -14.30 12.56 -0.56
CA ARG A 261 -15.57 12.18 -1.16
C ARG A 261 -16.16 13.39 -1.88
N HIS A 262 -16.50 13.22 -3.14
CA HIS A 262 -17.00 14.30 -3.96
C HIS A 262 -18.32 13.89 -4.60
N GLN A 263 -19.31 14.79 -4.55
CA GLN A 263 -20.50 14.67 -5.39
C GLN A 263 -20.37 15.65 -6.55
N ILE A 264 -20.56 15.17 -7.77
CA ILE A 264 -20.51 16.01 -8.97
C ILE A 264 -21.81 15.86 -9.72
N THR A 265 -22.43 16.98 -10.03
CA THR A 265 -23.57 17.04 -10.95
C THR A 265 -23.12 17.67 -12.25
N ILE A 266 -23.23 16.96 -13.36
CA ILE A 266 -22.89 17.45 -14.70
C ILE A 266 -24.18 17.71 -15.46
N LYS A 267 -24.36 18.93 -15.97
CA LYS A 267 -25.48 19.31 -16.84
C LYS A 267 -25.03 19.26 -18.30
N ILE A 268 -25.67 18.41 -19.09
CA ILE A 268 -25.36 18.24 -20.52
C ILE A 268 -26.12 19.27 -21.35
N GLY A 269 -25.42 19.97 -22.23
CA GLY A 269 -25.98 20.97 -23.15
C GLY A 269 -25.41 20.84 -24.56
N GLU A 270 -25.77 21.79 -25.43
CA GLU A 270 -25.30 21.85 -26.83
C GLU A 270 -24.86 23.28 -27.21
N THR A 271 -24.43 24.05 -26.22
CA THR A 271 -23.97 25.44 -26.45
C THR A 271 -22.68 25.45 -27.26
N SER A 272 -22.59 26.39 -28.19
CA SER A 272 -21.35 26.77 -28.87
C SER A 272 -20.85 28.15 -28.41
N ASN A 273 -21.44 28.66 -27.33
CA ASN A 273 -20.95 29.85 -26.63
C ASN A 273 -20.05 29.42 -25.48
N PRO A 274 -19.09 30.27 -25.07
CA PRO A 274 -18.21 29.98 -23.97
C PRO A 274 -18.98 29.64 -22.69
N TYR A 275 -18.47 28.70 -21.90
CA TYR A 275 -19.08 28.33 -20.63
C TYR A 275 -18.05 27.81 -19.63
N ILE A 276 -18.35 27.95 -18.34
CA ILE A 276 -17.55 27.36 -17.27
C ILE A 276 -17.93 25.89 -17.13
N TYR A 277 -16.94 24.99 -17.19
CA TYR A 277 -17.13 23.55 -17.03
C TYR A 277 -16.68 23.02 -15.66
N ASN A 278 -16.26 23.90 -14.75
CA ASN A 278 -16.15 23.62 -13.31
C ASN A 278 -17.14 24.45 -12.49
N ASP A 279 -16.91 24.64 -11.18
CA ASP A 279 -17.83 25.39 -10.34
C ASP A 279 -17.89 26.88 -10.71
N ILE A 280 -19.12 27.38 -10.89
CA ILE A 280 -19.40 28.81 -11.04
C ILE A 280 -19.50 29.54 -9.70
N ILE A 281 -19.72 28.82 -8.60
CA ILE A 281 -19.79 29.38 -7.24
C ILE A 281 -18.69 28.70 -6.43
N VAL A 282 -17.65 29.45 -6.10
CA VAL A 282 -16.46 28.93 -5.40
C VAL A 282 -16.32 29.61 -4.05
N LYS A 283 -16.07 28.81 -3.01
CA LYS A 283 -15.71 29.33 -1.69
C LYS A 283 -14.20 29.53 -1.61
N THR A 284 -13.75 30.74 -1.29
CA THR A 284 -12.33 31.04 -1.09
C THR A 284 -11.89 30.69 0.33
N ASN A 285 -10.63 30.26 0.47
CA ASN A 285 -9.96 30.14 1.76
C ASN A 285 -9.08 31.36 2.08
N LEU A 286 -9.09 32.39 1.21
CA LEU A 286 -8.27 33.61 1.28
C LEU A 286 -6.76 33.34 1.28
N ILE A 287 -6.34 32.16 0.81
CA ILE A 287 -4.94 31.74 0.73
C ILE A 287 -4.58 31.38 -0.72
N ASP A 288 -5.41 30.58 -1.39
CA ASP A 288 -5.13 30.05 -2.72
C ASP A 288 -5.82 30.86 -3.82
N ASP A 289 -5.16 30.95 -4.97
CA ASP A 289 -5.75 31.49 -6.20
C ASP A 289 -6.96 30.66 -6.63
N LEU A 290 -7.94 31.32 -7.23
CA LEU A 290 -9.15 30.64 -7.74
C LEU A 290 -9.07 30.46 -9.24
N SER A 291 -9.37 29.26 -9.72
CA SER A 291 -9.35 28.94 -11.16
C SER A 291 -10.72 28.55 -11.68
N PHE A 292 -11.14 29.17 -12.77
CA PHE A 292 -12.35 28.86 -13.52
C PHE A 292 -11.95 28.34 -14.90
N LYS A 293 -12.39 27.12 -15.22
CA LYS A 293 -12.05 26.47 -16.47
C LYS A 293 -13.16 26.70 -17.49
N VAL A 294 -12.78 27.26 -18.63
CA VAL A 294 -13.67 27.81 -19.65
C VAL A 294 -13.46 27.07 -20.96
N GLU A 295 -14.53 26.51 -21.50
CA GLU A 295 -14.56 26.17 -22.92
C GLU A 295 -14.79 27.48 -23.68
N VAL A 296 -13.86 27.82 -24.57
CA VAL A 296 -13.88 29.09 -25.31
C VAL A 296 -14.38 28.94 -26.73
N PHE A 297 -14.35 27.73 -27.29
CA PHE A 297 -14.56 27.48 -28.72
C PHE A 297 -13.69 28.40 -29.59
N ASP A 298 -14.31 29.21 -30.44
CA ASP A 298 -13.71 30.18 -31.35
C ASP A 298 -13.80 31.64 -30.84
N PHE A 299 -14.23 31.84 -29.60
CA PHE A 299 -14.28 33.16 -28.99
C PHE A 299 -12.92 33.60 -28.44
N LYS A 300 -12.74 34.91 -28.31
CA LYS A 300 -11.59 35.52 -27.62
C LYS A 300 -12.05 36.18 -26.33
N LEU A 301 -11.23 36.08 -25.28
CA LEU A 301 -11.45 36.88 -24.07
C LEU A 301 -11.39 38.36 -24.45
N PHE A 302 -12.38 39.13 -24.00
CA PHE A 302 -12.46 40.57 -24.20
C PHE A 302 -12.06 41.32 -22.92
N ASP A 303 -12.76 41.06 -21.81
CA ASP A 303 -12.46 41.61 -20.49
C ASP A 303 -12.97 40.71 -19.34
N VAL A 304 -12.43 40.94 -18.15
CA VAL A 304 -12.92 40.38 -16.87
C VAL A 304 -13.12 41.56 -15.92
N PHE A 305 -14.28 41.62 -15.26
CA PHE A 305 -14.64 42.78 -14.45
C PHE A 305 -15.66 42.43 -13.36
N ASN A 306 -15.70 43.21 -12.28
CA ASN A 306 -16.74 43.06 -11.27
C ASN A 306 -18.08 43.57 -11.77
N SER A 307 -19.15 42.94 -11.31
CA SER A 307 -20.48 43.51 -11.49
C SER A 307 -20.75 44.71 -10.59
N ASN A 308 -20.10 44.76 -9.41
CA ASN A 308 -20.19 45.89 -8.51
C ASN A 308 -19.12 46.94 -8.88
N LYS A 309 -19.58 48.14 -9.26
CA LYS A 309 -18.71 49.26 -9.68
C LYS A 309 -17.91 49.87 -8.54
N ASP A 310 -18.31 49.61 -7.29
CA ASP A 310 -17.60 50.10 -6.11
C ASP A 310 -16.39 49.21 -5.75
N LEU A 311 -16.25 48.05 -6.40
CA LEU A 311 -15.10 47.17 -6.22
C LEU A 311 -13.91 47.59 -7.12
N PRO A 312 -12.67 47.31 -6.70
CA PRO A 312 -11.47 47.64 -7.48
C PRO A 312 -11.54 47.07 -8.90
N VAL A 313 -11.05 47.84 -9.88
CA VAL A 313 -10.97 47.39 -11.28
C VAL A 313 -10.09 46.15 -11.38
N MET A 314 -10.49 45.20 -12.24
CA MET A 314 -9.68 44.03 -12.57
C MET A 314 -8.77 44.35 -13.76
N ASP A 315 -7.49 44.00 -13.63
CA ASP A 315 -6.46 44.11 -14.65
C ASP A 315 -5.54 42.89 -14.65
N GLU A 316 -4.48 42.91 -15.47
CA GLU A 316 -3.50 41.82 -15.63
C GLU A 316 -2.74 41.46 -14.33
N LYS A 317 -2.79 42.29 -13.28
CA LYS A 317 -2.22 41.95 -11.96
C LYS A 317 -3.20 41.23 -11.07
N THR A 318 -4.49 41.25 -11.41
CA THR A 318 -5.57 40.67 -10.61
C THR A 318 -6.04 39.32 -11.13
N TYR A 319 -5.83 39.05 -12.42
CA TYR A 319 -6.16 37.77 -13.03
C TYR A 319 -5.25 37.44 -14.22
N THR A 320 -5.16 36.16 -14.54
CA THR A 320 -4.58 35.65 -15.79
C THR A 320 -5.59 34.80 -16.55
N PHE A 321 -5.48 34.75 -17.87
CA PHE A 321 -6.29 33.85 -18.70
C PHE A 321 -5.42 33.13 -19.72
N GLU A 322 -5.13 31.87 -19.43
CA GLU A 322 -4.23 31.06 -20.26
C GLU A 322 -4.86 29.71 -20.58
N ARG A 323 -4.85 29.33 -21.86
CA ARG A 323 -5.32 28.00 -22.33
C ARG A 323 -6.71 27.63 -21.80
N GLY A 324 -7.63 28.59 -21.77
CA GLY A 324 -9.00 28.38 -21.30
C GLY A 324 -9.14 28.35 -19.77
N VAL A 325 -8.12 28.72 -18.99
CA VAL A 325 -8.20 28.80 -17.53
C VAL A 325 -8.10 30.26 -17.11
N LEU A 326 -9.15 30.77 -16.47
CA LEU A 326 -9.15 32.05 -15.77
C LEU A 326 -8.68 31.84 -14.34
N THR A 327 -7.54 32.41 -13.97
CA THR A 327 -7.05 32.42 -12.60
C THR A 327 -7.23 33.81 -12.00
N ILE A 328 -7.90 33.89 -10.86
CA ILE A 328 -8.10 35.12 -10.10
C ILE A 328 -7.19 35.05 -8.88
N HIS A 329 -6.27 36.01 -8.79
CA HIS A 329 -5.24 35.99 -7.77
C HIS A 329 -5.80 36.24 -6.38
N ASN A 330 -5.33 35.47 -5.41
CA ASN A 330 -5.83 35.54 -4.05
C ASN A 330 -5.61 36.93 -3.43
N ASP A 331 -4.50 37.60 -3.74
CA ASP A 331 -4.23 38.96 -3.23
C ASP A 331 -5.36 39.94 -3.56
N TYR A 332 -5.96 39.79 -4.74
CA TYR A 332 -7.11 40.59 -5.16
C TYR A 332 -8.38 40.26 -4.36
N ILE A 333 -8.69 38.96 -4.23
CA ILE A 333 -9.86 38.45 -3.50
C ILE A 333 -9.79 38.86 -2.03
N LYS A 334 -8.62 38.64 -1.41
CA LYS A 334 -8.32 38.97 -0.03
C LYS A 334 -8.49 40.46 0.24
N ASN A 335 -7.91 41.32 -0.60
CA ASN A 335 -8.04 42.77 -0.46
C ASN A 335 -9.50 43.22 -0.46
N ILE A 336 -10.34 42.65 -1.34
CA ILE A 336 -11.77 42.98 -1.38
C ILE A 336 -12.48 42.59 -0.08
N PHE A 337 -12.35 41.35 0.38
CA PHE A 337 -13.06 40.87 1.57
C PHE A 337 -12.54 41.48 2.88
N GLU A 338 -11.25 41.77 2.98
CA GLU A 338 -10.66 42.43 4.15
C GLU A 338 -11.04 43.92 4.21
N SER A 339 -11.17 44.57 3.06
CA SER A 339 -11.61 45.97 2.98
C SER A 339 -13.13 46.13 3.14
N ASN A 340 -13.90 45.06 2.95
CA ASN A 340 -15.37 45.08 3.00
C ASN A 340 -15.90 43.92 3.86
N LEU A 341 -15.84 44.07 5.18
CA LEU A 341 -16.21 43.01 6.13
C LEU A 341 -17.68 42.57 6.07
N GLU A 342 -18.58 43.34 5.46
CA GLU A 342 -19.99 42.97 5.25
C GLU A 342 -20.23 42.28 3.90
N LEU A 343 -19.23 42.26 3.00
CA LEU A 343 -19.34 41.61 1.71
C LEU A 343 -19.17 40.09 1.88
N HIS A 344 -20.16 39.33 1.41
CA HIS A 344 -20.15 37.86 1.48
C HIS A 344 -19.94 37.19 0.13
N GLU A 345 -20.09 37.94 -0.96
CA GLU A 345 -20.00 37.43 -2.33
C GLU A 345 -19.43 38.49 -3.27
N ILE A 346 -18.53 38.07 -4.16
CA ILE A 346 -18.04 38.85 -5.29
C ILE A 346 -18.61 38.20 -6.56
N LYS A 347 -19.29 38.99 -7.38
CA LYS A 347 -19.74 38.56 -8.72
C LYS A 347 -18.80 39.11 -9.77
N ILE A 348 -18.16 38.23 -10.51
CA ILE A 348 -17.21 38.52 -11.58
C ILE A 348 -17.84 38.15 -12.91
N MET A 349 -17.78 39.07 -13.86
CA MET A 349 -18.25 38.90 -15.22
C MET A 349 -17.07 38.70 -16.16
N ILE A 350 -17.15 37.66 -16.98
CA ILE A 350 -16.15 37.30 -17.99
C ILE A 350 -16.78 37.52 -19.35
N ARG A 351 -16.25 38.46 -20.14
CA ARG A 351 -16.78 38.76 -21.47
C ARG A 351 -15.90 38.16 -22.55
N PHE A 352 -16.53 37.45 -23.45
CA PHE A 352 -15.95 36.90 -24.65
C PHE A 352 -16.53 37.58 -25.89
N VAL A 353 -15.76 37.65 -26.97
CA VAL A 353 -16.18 38.25 -28.24
C VAL A 353 -15.93 37.32 -29.42
N ARG A 354 -16.91 37.26 -30.33
CA ARG A 354 -16.82 36.65 -31.66
C ARG A 354 -17.72 37.42 -32.62
N ASP A 355 -17.21 37.77 -33.80
CA ASP A 355 -17.98 38.48 -34.84
C ASP A 355 -18.74 39.73 -34.33
N ASN A 356 -18.08 40.54 -33.50
CA ASN A 356 -18.66 41.72 -32.83
C ASN A 356 -19.86 41.44 -31.91
N ARG A 357 -20.10 40.17 -31.53
CA ARG A 357 -21.09 39.79 -30.53
C ARG A 357 -20.39 39.39 -29.24
N TYR A 358 -20.89 39.93 -28.13
CA TYR A 358 -20.39 39.62 -26.81
C TYR A 358 -21.18 38.47 -26.18
N HIS A 359 -20.46 37.58 -25.50
CA HIS A 359 -21.02 36.60 -24.59
C HIS A 359 -20.48 36.86 -23.20
N VAL A 360 -21.33 36.83 -22.18
CA VAL A 360 -20.95 37.11 -20.79
C VAL A 360 -21.24 35.88 -19.95
N ILE A 361 -20.26 35.47 -19.15
CA ILE A 361 -20.42 34.44 -18.14
C ILE A 361 -20.23 35.07 -16.77
N ASP A 362 -21.06 34.65 -15.82
CA ASP A 362 -20.98 35.09 -14.44
C ASP A 362 -20.33 33.99 -13.57
N VAL A 363 -19.39 34.38 -12.72
CA VAL A 363 -18.84 33.54 -11.65
C VAL A 363 -18.93 34.26 -10.31
N TYR A 364 -19.00 33.48 -9.24
CA TYR A 364 -19.27 33.96 -7.90
C TYR A 364 -18.23 33.42 -6.93
N ILE A 365 -17.63 34.31 -6.14
CA ILE A 365 -16.66 33.98 -5.10
C ILE A 365 -17.28 34.31 -3.75
N ARG A 366 -17.32 33.33 -2.84
CA ARG A 366 -17.88 33.49 -1.48
C ARG A 366 -16.81 33.25 -0.43
N ARG A 367 -16.89 33.96 0.71
CA ARG A 367 -16.02 33.70 1.88
C ARG A 367 -16.63 32.67 2.84
#